data_AF-A0A645FI55-F1
#
_entry.id   AF-A0A645FI55-F1
#
_cell.length_a   1.000
_cell.length_b   1.000
_cell.length_c   1.000
_cell.angle_alpha   90.00
_cell.angle_beta   90.00
_cell.angle_gamma   90.00
#
_symmetry.space_group_name_H-M   'P 1'
#
loop_
_entity.id
_entity.type
_entity.pdbx_description
1 polymer ?
#
loop_
_entity_poly.entity_id
_entity_poly.type
_entity_poly.pdbx_seq_one_letter_code
_entity_poly.pdbx_strand_id
1 'polypeptide(L)'
;MLLFTGPPFDRERDAECARQFRDFDGTRVICGGTSAAIVSRELGIPLIPEPDSGSGDLPPTSKLEGADLVTEGIVTLSRAANYLEQGDAEHNNPAGHLVDLLRRNDVIEFLVGTRINEAHQDPNLPADLELRRNIVKRVAAALRDRYMKEVRITFV
;
A
#
# COMPACT_ATOMS: atom_id res chain seq x y z
N MET A 1 8.98 -1.03 -8.96
CA MET A 1 7.77 -1.44 -8.21
C MET A 1 6.76 -0.31 -8.15
N LEU A 2 5.47 -0.63 -8.22
CA LEU A 2 4.35 0.27 -7.96
C LEU A 2 3.59 -0.19 -6.70
N LEU A 3 3.35 0.72 -5.76
CA LEU A 3 2.55 0.51 -4.56
C LEU A 3 1.34 1.45 -4.56
N PHE A 4 0.14 0.88 -4.68
CA PHE A 4 -1.11 1.64 -4.64
C PHE A 4 -1.75 1.58 -3.25
N THR A 5 -2.02 2.75 -2.65
CA THR A 5 -2.63 2.86 -1.32
C THR A 5 -3.62 4.01 -1.22
N GLY A 6 -4.80 3.72 -0.68
CA GLY A 6 -5.90 4.67 -0.55
C GLY A 6 -6.68 4.89 -1.87
N PRO A 7 -7.98 5.19 -1.79
CA PRO A 7 -8.77 5.55 -2.96
C PRO A 7 -8.41 6.95 -3.52
N PRO A 8 -8.42 7.15 -4.85
CA PRO A 8 -8.26 8.48 -5.48
C PRO A 8 -9.30 9.46 -4.97
N PHE A 9 -9.06 10.78 -5.04
CA PHE A 9 -10.07 11.77 -4.63
C PHE A 9 -11.35 11.64 -5.46
N ASP A 10 -11.21 11.78 -6.78
CA ASP A 10 -12.30 11.67 -7.74
C ASP A 10 -12.51 10.22 -8.18
N ARG A 11 -13.77 9.76 -8.12
CA ARG A 11 -14.12 8.39 -8.50
C ARG A 11 -13.91 8.12 -9.99
N GLU A 12 -13.95 9.15 -10.83
CA GLU A 12 -13.67 9.06 -12.27
C GLU A 12 -12.23 8.62 -12.56
N ARG A 13 -11.31 8.82 -11.61
CA ARG A 13 -9.91 8.39 -11.70
C ARG A 13 -9.68 6.95 -11.28
N ASP A 14 -10.69 6.26 -10.75
CA ASP A 14 -10.56 4.86 -10.34
C ASP A 14 -10.11 3.99 -11.54
N ALA A 15 -10.73 4.19 -12.71
CA ALA A 15 -10.41 3.45 -13.93
C ALA A 15 -9.00 3.77 -14.46
N GLU A 16 -8.55 5.01 -14.31
CA GLU A 16 -7.19 5.44 -14.65
C GLU A 16 -6.16 4.74 -13.75
N CYS A 17 -6.38 4.79 -12.44
CA CYS A 17 -5.48 4.17 -11.46
C CYS A 17 -5.40 2.65 -11.64
N ALA A 18 -6.54 2.00 -11.92
CA ALA A 18 -6.58 0.57 -12.18
C ALA A 18 -5.83 0.18 -13.47
N ARG A 19 -5.95 0.97 -14.55
CA ARG A 19 -5.17 0.77 -15.78
C ARG A 19 -3.67 0.98 -15.53
N GLN A 20 -3.30 2.07 -14.85
CA GLN A 20 -1.90 2.32 -14.48
C GLN A 20 -1.34 1.17 -13.66
N PHE A 21 -2.11 0.62 -12.72
CA PHE A 21 -1.70 -0.55 -11.94
C PHE A 21 -1.50 -1.79 -12.81
N ARG A 22 -2.48 -2.11 -13.67
CA ARG A 22 -2.41 -3.28 -14.57
C ARG A 22 -1.22 -3.19 -15.52
N ASP A 23 -1.01 -2.03 -16.13
CA ASP A 23 -0.05 -1.80 -17.21
C ASP A 23 1.38 -1.52 -16.69
N PHE A 24 1.55 -1.41 -15.36
CA PHE A 24 2.87 -1.24 -14.77
C PHE A 24 3.74 -2.48 -14.99
N ASP A 25 4.89 -2.28 -15.64
CA ASP A 25 5.89 -3.33 -15.87
C ASP A 25 6.81 -3.46 -14.66
N GLY A 26 6.55 -4.46 -13.81
CA GLY A 26 7.34 -4.79 -12.63
C GLY A 26 6.48 -5.25 -11.45
N THR A 27 7.08 -5.24 -10.25
CA THR A 27 6.36 -5.62 -9.03
C THR A 27 5.21 -4.64 -8.74
N ARG A 28 4.01 -5.16 -8.50
CA ARG A 28 2.77 -4.44 -8.27
C ARG A 28 2.17 -4.83 -6.93
N VAL A 29 2.00 -3.87 -6.04
CA VAL A 29 1.50 -4.08 -4.68
C VAL A 29 0.31 -3.18 -4.40
N ILE A 30 -0.70 -3.72 -3.74
CA ILE A 30 -1.85 -2.95 -3.24
C ILE A 30 -1.85 -3.00 -1.72
N CYS A 31 -1.88 -1.82 -1.10
CA CYS A 31 -1.95 -1.67 0.34
C CYS A 31 -3.26 -0.95 0.70
N GLY A 32 -4.30 -1.72 1.01
CA GLY A 32 -5.61 -1.20 1.42
C GLY A 32 -6.77 -1.87 0.69
N GLY A 33 -7.76 -2.34 1.45
CA GLY A 33 -8.95 -3.01 0.93
C GLY A 33 -9.75 -2.17 -0.07
N THR A 34 -9.92 -0.86 0.17
CA THR A 34 -10.62 0.01 -0.78
C THR A 34 -9.87 0.16 -2.11
N SER A 35 -8.54 0.27 -2.08
CA SER A 35 -7.73 0.32 -3.29
C SER A 35 -7.80 -1.00 -4.06
N ALA A 36 -7.75 -2.13 -3.34
CA ALA A 36 -7.90 -3.46 -3.93
C ALA A 36 -9.28 -3.64 -4.56
N ALA A 37 -10.35 -3.18 -3.89
CA ALA A 37 -11.71 -3.21 -4.41
C ALA A 37 -11.88 -2.34 -5.66
N ILE A 38 -11.21 -1.19 -5.74
CA ILE A 38 -11.18 -0.35 -6.94
C ILE A 38 -10.54 -1.11 -8.11
N VAL A 39 -9.34 -1.66 -7.92
CA VAL A 39 -8.64 -2.41 -8.99
C VAL A 39 -9.47 -3.62 -9.42
N SER A 40 -10.03 -4.35 -8.45
CA SER A 40 -10.90 -5.50 -8.68
C SER A 40 -12.12 -5.15 -9.54
N ARG A 41 -12.85 -4.09 -9.17
CA ARG A 41 -14.03 -3.60 -9.88
C ARG A 41 -13.70 -3.13 -11.29
N GLU A 42 -12.68 -2.30 -11.45
CA GLU A 42 -12.35 -1.65 -12.72
C GLU A 42 -11.73 -2.61 -13.74
N LEU A 43 -11.04 -3.66 -13.27
CA LEU A 43 -10.42 -4.66 -14.14
C LEU A 43 -11.26 -5.93 -14.31
N GLY A 44 -12.34 -6.09 -13.54
CA GLY A 44 -13.16 -7.31 -13.54
C GLY A 44 -12.43 -8.53 -12.98
N ILE A 45 -11.47 -8.32 -12.08
CA ILE A 45 -10.62 -9.36 -11.48
C ILE A 45 -11.11 -9.62 -10.05
N PRO A 46 -11.42 -10.85 -9.64
CA PRO A 46 -11.91 -11.13 -8.29
C PRO A 46 -10.83 -10.87 -7.23
N LEU A 47 -11.22 -10.16 -6.16
CA LEU A 47 -10.43 -10.04 -4.93
C LEU A 47 -10.79 -11.18 -3.99
N ILE A 48 -9.82 -12.04 -3.66
CA ILE A 48 -10.02 -13.26 -2.88
C ILE A 48 -9.26 -13.15 -1.56
N PRO A 49 -9.93 -13.06 -0.40
CA PRO A 49 -9.25 -13.07 0.89
C PRO A 49 -8.47 -14.37 1.10
N GLU A 50 -7.26 -14.27 1.65
CA GLU A 50 -6.49 -15.45 2.04
C GLU A 50 -6.85 -15.89 3.46
N PRO A 51 -6.79 -17.20 3.76
CA PRO A 51 -6.88 -17.68 5.14
C PRO A 51 -5.77 -17.06 5.98
N ASP A 52 -6.08 -16.69 7.22
CA ASP A 52 -5.07 -16.20 8.14
C ASP A 52 -4.01 -17.29 8.39
N SER A 53 -2.78 -16.98 8.02
CA SER A 53 -1.62 -17.87 8.14
C SER A 53 -0.96 -17.80 9.53
N GLY A 54 -1.59 -17.18 10.52
CA GLY A 54 -1.01 -16.99 11.86
C GLY A 54 -0.14 -15.74 11.95
N SER A 55 -0.57 -14.66 11.28
CA SER A 55 0.17 -13.40 11.09
C SER A 55 0.33 -12.55 12.36
N GLY A 56 -0.18 -13.04 13.50
CA GLY A 56 -0.29 -12.28 14.74
C GLY A 56 -1.34 -11.17 14.64
N ASP A 57 -0.92 -9.93 14.91
CA ASP A 57 -1.81 -8.77 15.01
C ASP A 57 -2.14 -8.09 13.66
N LEU A 58 -1.50 -8.54 12.57
CA LEU A 58 -1.77 -8.00 11.24
C LEU A 58 -2.88 -8.79 10.56
N PRO A 59 -3.86 -8.12 9.93
CA PRO A 59 -4.90 -8.83 9.20
C PRO A 59 -4.32 -9.59 8.00
N PRO A 60 -5.02 -10.65 7.53
CA PRO A 60 -4.53 -11.49 6.45
C PRO A 60 -4.41 -10.74 5.11
N THR A 61 -3.62 -11.30 4.21
CA THR A 61 -3.50 -10.83 2.83
C THR A 61 -4.73 -11.19 1.99
N SER A 62 -4.77 -10.66 0.77
CA SER A 62 -5.71 -11.09 -0.26
C SER A 62 -4.96 -11.41 -1.55
N LYS A 63 -5.61 -12.14 -2.46
CA LYS A 63 -5.15 -12.35 -3.83
C LYS A 63 -5.97 -11.54 -4.80
N LEU A 64 -5.28 -10.92 -5.75
CA LEU A 64 -5.85 -10.28 -6.92
C LEU A 64 -4.91 -10.58 -8.08
N GLU A 65 -5.43 -11.14 -9.17
CA GLU A 65 -4.61 -11.52 -10.32
C GLU A 65 -3.85 -10.30 -10.87
N GLY A 66 -2.53 -10.44 -11.03
CA GLY A 66 -1.64 -9.35 -11.44
C GLY A 66 -1.07 -8.50 -10.29
N ALA A 67 -1.49 -8.70 -9.05
CA ALA A 67 -0.80 -8.13 -7.88
C ALA A 67 0.15 -9.16 -7.25
N ASP A 68 1.37 -8.74 -6.93
CA ASP A 68 2.35 -9.57 -6.21
C ASP A 68 2.05 -9.66 -4.70
N LEU A 69 1.37 -8.64 -4.16
CA LEU A 69 0.94 -8.60 -2.76
C LEU A 69 -0.28 -7.68 -2.62
N VAL A 70 -1.31 -8.16 -1.92
CA VAL A 70 -2.43 -7.33 -1.47
C VAL A 70 -2.56 -7.45 0.04
N THR A 71 -2.47 -6.33 0.74
CA THR A 71 -2.56 -6.26 2.20
C THR A 71 -3.59 -5.24 2.65
N GLU A 72 -3.83 -5.20 3.95
CA GLU A 72 -4.41 -4.01 4.58
C GLU A 72 -3.56 -2.76 4.35
N GLY A 73 -4.18 -1.59 4.47
CA GLY A 73 -3.54 -0.33 4.11
C GLY A 73 -2.65 0.20 5.21
N ILE A 74 -3.19 1.13 5.99
CA ILE A 74 -2.39 1.95 6.89
C ILE A 74 -1.71 1.17 8.01
N VAL A 75 -2.34 0.08 8.47
CA VAL A 75 -1.81 -0.78 9.53
C VAL A 75 -0.55 -1.49 9.04
N THR A 76 -0.59 -2.09 7.85
CA THR A 76 0.56 -2.76 7.24
C THR A 76 1.67 -1.77 6.91
N LEU A 77 1.34 -0.62 6.31
CA LEU A 77 2.33 0.44 6.04
C LEU A 77 2.99 0.95 7.32
N SER A 78 2.23 1.07 8.41
CA SER A 78 2.76 1.53 9.69
C SER A 78 3.77 0.55 10.26
N ARG A 79 3.46 -0.75 10.20
CA ARG A 79 4.39 -1.79 10.64
C ARG A 79 5.62 -1.88 9.74
N ALA A 80 5.44 -1.80 8.42
CA ALA A 80 6.54 -1.82 7.46
C ALA A 80 7.49 -0.62 7.64
N ALA A 81 6.96 0.58 7.94
CA ALA A 81 7.78 1.75 8.27
C ALA A 81 8.69 1.47 9.48
N ASN A 82 8.13 0.90 10.56
CA ASN A 82 8.90 0.57 11.75
C ASN A 82 10.02 -0.43 11.43
N TYR A 83 9.72 -1.50 10.69
CA TYR A 83 10.72 -2.50 10.29
C TYR A 83 11.84 -1.89 9.44
N LEU A 84 11.51 -1.01 8.49
CA LEU A 84 12.50 -0.33 7.66
C LEU A 84 13.38 0.62 8.50
N GLU A 85 12.77 1.38 9.41
CA GLU A 85 13.45 2.34 10.29
C GLU A 85 14.38 1.64 11.30
N GLN A 86 13.97 0.48 11.82
CA GLN A 86 14.76 -0.31 12.77
C GLN A 86 15.87 -1.12 12.09
N GLY A 87 15.71 -1.43 10.79
CA GLY A 87 16.62 -2.32 10.08
C GLY A 87 16.44 -3.78 10.50
N ASP A 88 15.23 -4.13 10.97
CA ASP A 88 14.93 -5.44 11.54
C ASP A 88 15.06 -6.58 10.52
N ALA A 89 15.23 -7.77 11.09
CA ALA A 89 15.31 -9.05 10.39
C ALA A 89 14.00 -9.39 9.63
N GLU A 90 14.07 -10.40 8.77
CA GLU A 90 12.92 -10.87 8.01
C GLU A 90 11.76 -11.28 8.94
N HIS A 91 10.58 -10.72 8.69
CA HIS A 91 9.35 -11.05 9.41
C HIS A 91 8.43 -11.84 8.48
N ASN A 92 7.99 -13.02 8.91
CA ASN A 92 7.02 -13.80 8.14
C ASN A 92 5.58 -13.35 8.42
N ASN A 93 5.26 -12.12 8.01
CA ASN A 93 3.92 -11.51 8.11
C ASN A 93 3.70 -10.52 6.95
N PRO A 94 2.46 -10.01 6.73
CA PRO A 94 2.15 -9.14 5.60
C PRO A 94 3.05 -7.89 5.48
N ALA A 95 3.44 -7.30 6.61
CA ALA A 95 4.32 -6.13 6.61
C ALA A 95 5.77 -6.51 6.29
N GLY A 96 6.24 -7.66 6.76
CA GLY A 96 7.56 -8.18 6.39
C GLY A 96 7.66 -8.53 4.91
N HIS A 97 6.64 -9.19 4.35
CA HIS A 97 6.57 -9.46 2.91
C HIS A 97 6.58 -8.15 2.09
N LEU A 98 5.87 -7.12 2.55
CA LEU A 98 5.94 -5.79 1.95
C LEU A 98 7.36 -5.20 2.00
N VAL A 99 8.04 -5.29 3.16
CA VAL A 99 9.41 -4.81 3.33
C VAL A 99 10.38 -5.53 2.41
N ASP A 100 10.23 -6.84 2.22
CA ASP A 100 11.07 -7.62 1.31
C ASP A 100 10.93 -7.14 -0.14
N LEU A 101 9.69 -6.92 -0.60
CA LEU A 101 9.44 -6.38 -1.93
C LEU A 101 10.03 -4.97 -2.09
N LEU A 102 9.88 -4.11 -1.08
CA LEU A 102 10.44 -2.77 -1.09
C LEU A 102 11.98 -2.79 -1.12
N ARG A 103 12.64 -3.66 -0.34
CA ARG A 103 14.10 -3.79 -0.31
C ARG A 103 14.67 -4.36 -1.62
N ARG A 104 13.95 -5.28 -2.26
CA ARG A 104 14.36 -5.91 -3.54
C ARG A 104 14.27 -5.00 -4.75
N ASN A 105 13.44 -3.95 -4.71
CA ASN A 105 13.26 -3.03 -5.82
C ASN A 105 14.10 -1.75 -5.64
N ASP A 106 14.69 -1.23 -6.72
CA ASP A 106 15.52 -0.02 -6.67
C ASP A 106 14.72 1.27 -6.88
N VAL A 107 13.69 1.20 -7.73
CA VAL A 107 12.75 2.30 -8.01
C VAL A 107 11.36 1.90 -7.52
N ILE A 108 10.80 2.73 -6.65
CA ILE A 108 9.53 2.49 -5.97
C ILE A 108 8.60 3.68 -6.21
N GLU A 109 7.50 3.43 -6.91
CA GLU A 109 6.46 4.40 -7.21
C GLU A 109 5.28 4.19 -6.26
N PHE A 110 4.97 5.22 -5.46
CA PHE A 110 3.77 5.24 -4.64
C PHE A 110 2.66 5.96 -5.39
N LEU A 111 1.55 5.26 -5.59
CA LEU A 111 0.28 5.84 -6.01
C LEU A 111 -0.58 6.01 -4.75
N VAL A 112 -0.78 7.25 -4.30
CA VAL A 112 -1.40 7.54 -3.01
C VAL A 112 -2.73 8.25 -3.22
N GLY A 113 -3.82 7.52 -2.98
CA GLY A 113 -5.15 8.08 -3.02
C GLY A 113 -5.39 9.12 -1.93
N THR A 114 -6.09 10.20 -2.31
CA THR A 114 -6.31 11.38 -1.47
C THR A 114 -7.75 11.55 -0.98
N ARG A 115 -8.65 10.59 -1.24
CA ARG A 115 -10.01 10.63 -0.68
C ARG A 115 -9.98 10.52 0.84
N ILE A 116 -10.69 11.46 1.46
CA ILE A 116 -10.93 11.52 2.90
C ILE A 116 -12.09 10.57 3.20
N ASN A 117 -11.95 9.77 4.25
CA ASN A 117 -13.04 8.93 4.73
C ASN A 117 -14.02 9.82 5.52
N GLU A 118 -15.16 10.17 4.92
CA GLU A 118 -16.17 11.04 5.54
C GLU A 118 -16.80 10.45 6.81
N ALA A 119 -16.64 9.13 7.03
CA ALA A 119 -17.21 8.42 8.16
C ALA A 119 -16.52 8.68 9.51
N HIS A 120 -15.38 9.38 9.55
CA HIS A 120 -14.62 9.64 10.78
C HIS A 120 -14.34 11.15 10.94
N GLN A 121 -15.35 11.88 11.43
CA GLN A 121 -15.24 13.28 11.86
C GLN A 121 -15.02 13.39 13.37
N ASP A 122 -14.04 12.67 13.94
CA ASP A 122 -13.59 12.99 15.29
C ASP A 122 -12.57 14.14 15.18
N PRO A 123 -12.89 15.37 15.63
CA PRO A 123 -11.98 16.51 15.54
C PRO A 123 -10.69 16.34 16.35
N ASN A 124 -10.59 15.32 17.22
CA ASN A 124 -9.39 15.02 17.98
C ASN A 124 -8.45 14.01 17.27
N LEU A 125 -8.92 13.36 16.21
CA LEU A 125 -8.13 12.40 15.44
C LEU A 125 -7.59 13.07 14.16
N PRO A 126 -6.30 12.90 13.81
CA PRO A 126 -5.80 13.35 12.51
C PRO A 126 -6.62 12.71 11.40
N ALA A 127 -6.94 13.48 10.34
CA ALA A 127 -7.70 12.95 9.23
C ALA A 127 -6.98 11.73 8.62
N ASP A 128 -7.73 10.70 8.22
CA ASP A 128 -7.19 9.46 7.61
C ASP A 128 -6.19 9.75 6.48
N LEU A 129 -6.44 10.81 5.71
CA LEU A 129 -5.56 11.29 4.65
C LEU A 129 -4.20 11.75 5.17
N GLU A 130 -4.17 12.52 6.27
CA GLU A 130 -2.95 13.02 6.87
C GLU A 130 -2.12 11.87 7.45
N LEU A 131 -2.78 10.93 8.13
CA LEU A 131 -2.12 9.73 8.64
C LEU A 131 -1.48 8.93 7.50
N ARG A 132 -2.20 8.73 6.39
CA ARG A 132 -1.68 8.03 5.19
C ARG A 132 -0.49 8.77 4.57
N ARG A 133 -0.59 10.09 4.40
CA ARG A 133 0.50 10.92 3.86
C ARG A 133 1.74 10.83 4.74
N ASN A 134 1.56 10.92 6.06
CA ASN A 134 2.65 10.85 7.02
C ASN A 134 3.33 9.49 6.99
N ILE A 135 2.56 8.38 6.94
CA ILE A 135 3.18 7.06 6.91
C ILE A 135 3.90 6.76 5.59
N VAL A 136 3.33 7.17 4.45
CA VAL A 136 4.02 7.02 3.15
C VAL A 136 5.32 7.82 3.14
N LYS A 137 5.32 9.04 3.71
CA LYS A 137 6.56 9.83 3.85
C LYS A 137 7.59 9.15 4.74
N ARG A 138 7.18 8.53 5.85
CA ARG A 138 8.08 7.75 6.73
C ARG A 138 8.71 6.57 6.00
N VAL A 139 7.91 5.76 5.32
CA VAL A 139 8.40 4.65 4.50
C VAL A 139 9.37 5.16 3.43
N ALA A 140 9.00 6.22 2.70
CA ALA A 140 9.84 6.80 1.66
C ALA A 140 11.17 7.36 2.21
N ALA A 141 11.16 8.01 3.37
CA ALA A 141 12.37 8.48 4.02
C ALA A 141 13.28 7.31 4.42
N ALA A 142 12.74 6.29 5.07
CA ALA A 142 13.51 5.10 5.44
C ALA A 142 14.14 4.44 4.21
N LEU A 143 13.39 4.27 3.12
CA LEU A 143 13.88 3.69 1.87
C LEU A 143 15.00 4.51 1.22
N ARG A 144 14.87 5.83 1.17
CA ARG A 144 15.90 6.72 0.61
C ARG A 144 17.15 6.74 1.48
N ASP A 145 16.98 6.97 2.78
CA ASP A 145 18.08 7.31 3.68
C ASP A 145 18.87 6.08 4.14
N ARG A 146 18.22 4.91 4.26
CA ARG A 146 18.84 3.68 4.78
C ARG A 146 19.10 2.62 3.72
N TYR A 147 18.30 2.60 2.66
CA TYR A 147 18.36 1.56 1.64
C TYR A 147 18.73 2.10 0.25
N MET A 148 19.03 3.40 0.14
CA MET A 148 19.48 4.07 -1.09
C MET A 148 18.54 3.85 -2.28
N LYS A 149 17.22 3.81 -2.01
CA LYS A 149 16.20 3.58 -3.04
C LYS A 149 15.74 4.89 -3.68
N GLU A 150 15.40 4.84 -4.96
CA GLU A 150 14.67 5.91 -5.62
C GLU A 150 13.18 5.77 -5.32
N VAL A 151 12.59 6.78 -4.68
CA VAL A 151 11.16 6.77 -4.34
C VAL A 151 10.45 7.95 -5.01
N ARG A 152 9.37 7.66 -5.72
CA ARG A 152 8.48 8.65 -6.36
C ARG A 152 7.10 8.54 -5.74
N ILE A 153 6.44 9.67 -5.46
CA ILE A 153 5.12 9.68 -4.82
C ILE A 153 4.19 10.53 -5.68
N THR A 154 3.12 9.91 -6.17
CA THR A 154 2.06 10.55 -6.94
C THR A 154 0.78 10.52 -6.11
N PHE A 155 0.17 11.67 -5.92
CA PHE A 155 -1.13 11.78 -5.25
C PHE A 155 -2.25 11.74 -6.27
N VAL A 156 -3.27 10.93 -5.99
CA VAL A 156 -4.44 10.74 -6.87
C VAL A 156 -5.77 10.96 -6.21
#